data_AF-A0A1Y3B8T4-F1
#
_entry.id   AF-A0A1Y3B8T4-F1
#
_cell.length_a   1.000
_cell.length_b   1.000
_cell.length_c   1.000
_cell.angle_alpha   90.00
_cell.angle_beta   90.00
_cell.angle_gamma   90.00
#
_symmetry.space_group_name_H-M   'P 1'
#
loop_
_entity.id
_entity.type
_entity.pdbx_description
1 polymer ?
#
loop_
_entity_poly.entity_id
_entity_poly.type
_entity_poly.pdbx_seq_one_letter_code
_entity_poly.pdbx_strand_id
1 'polypeptide(L)' 'MPSQLRVIQMADKNRYEPIKDISIGDLKTSEPEELVEPVQAGGPKIEEEKEPDPPEPFEYIE' A
#
# COMPACT_ATOMS: atom_id res chain seq x y z
N MET A 1 13.50 6.69 -1.70
CA MET A 1 13.68 5.42 -0.97
C MET A 1 15.06 4.73 -1.15
N PRO A 2 15.86 4.95 -2.22
CA PRO A 2 17.21 4.33 -2.33
C PRO A 2 18.19 4.71 -1.19
N SER A 3 18.01 5.89 -0.60
CA SER A 3 18.85 6.38 0.50
C SER A 3 18.69 5.60 1.81
N GLN A 4 17.54 4.95 2.03
CA GLN A 4 17.25 4.24 3.28
C GLN A 4 18.01 2.91 3.38
N LEU A 5 18.27 2.24 2.25
CA LEU A 5 18.97 0.95 2.22
C LEU A 5 20.46 1.07 2.63
N ARG A 6 21.07 2.26 2.45
CA ARG A 6 22.45 2.53 2.88
C ARG A 6 22.65 2.45 4.39
N VAL A 7 21.57 2.47 5.16
CA VAL A 7 21.59 2.47 6.64
C VAL A 7 21.31 1.05 7.19
N ILE A 8 21.05 0.07 6.32
CA ILE A 8 20.75 -1.31 6.72
C ILE A 8 22.05 -2.11 6.76
N GLN A 9 22.30 -2.80 7.87
CA GLN A 9 23.44 -3.69 8.06
C GLN A 9 22.96 -5.09 8.48
N MET A 10 23.63 -6.13 8.00
CA MET A 10 23.42 -7.50 8.49
C MET A 10 23.87 -7.65 9.94
N ALA A 11 23.09 -8.37 10.74
CA ALA A 11 23.48 -8.74 12.09
C ALA A 11 24.59 -9.81 12.07
N ASP A 12 25.53 -9.71 13.00
CA ASP A 12 26.62 -10.67 13.13
C ASP A 12 26.09 -12.07 13.51
N LYS A 13 26.67 -13.11 12.90
CA LYS A 13 26.31 -14.53 13.08
C LYS A 13 24.91 -14.92 12.56
N ASN A 14 24.45 -14.28 11.50
CA ASN A 14 23.30 -14.80 10.75
C ASN A 14 23.59 -16.17 10.14
N ARG A 15 22.58 -17.04 10.13
CA ARG A 15 22.66 -18.39 9.53
C ARG A 15 22.70 -18.37 8.01
N TYR A 16 22.36 -17.24 7.40
CA TYR A 16 22.26 -17.06 5.96
C TYR A 16 23.01 -15.80 5.55
N GLU A 17 23.64 -15.86 4.38
CA GLU A 17 24.40 -14.76 3.79
C GLU A 17 23.76 -14.32 2.48
N PRO A 18 23.61 -13.01 2.22
CA PRO A 18 22.96 -12.52 1.03
C PRO A 18 23.88 -12.70 -0.18
N ILE A 19 23.31 -13.21 -1.27
CA ILE A 19 24.03 -13.43 -2.52
C ILE A 19 24.26 -12.09 -3.28
N LYS A 20 23.42 -11.09 -3.02
CA LYS A 20 23.51 -9.74 -3.61
C LYS A 20 23.74 -8.70 -2.52
N ASP A 21 24.34 -7.58 -2.91
CA ASP A 21 24.53 -6.44 -2.02
C ASP A 21 23.18 -5.89 -1.55
N ILE A 22 23.03 -5.81 -0.22
CA ILE A 22 21.82 -5.34 0.47
C ILE A 22 21.54 -3.87 0.16
N SER A 23 22.59 -3.13 -0.23
CA SER A 23 22.51 -1.71 -0.60
C SER A 23 21.84 -1.49 -1.96
N ILE A 24 21.68 -2.55 -2.77
CA ILE A 24 21.07 -2.50 -4.10
C ILE A 24 19.64 -3.04 -3.99
N GLY A 25 18.69 -2.12 -3.86
CA GLY A 25 17.27 -2.45 -3.92
C GLY A 25 16.87 -2.74 -5.36
N ASP A 26 17.04 -3.97 -5.81
CA ASP A 26 16.44 -4.47 -7.05
C ASP A 26 16.44 -6.00 -7.04
N LEU A 27 15.39 -6.60 -6.46
CA LEU A 27 14.97 -7.92 -6.91
C LEU A 27 14.15 -7.71 -8.18
N LYS A 28 14.83 -7.34 -9.28
CA LYS A 28 14.23 -7.40 -10.61
C LYS A 28 13.95 -8.87 -10.90
N THR A 29 12.70 -9.25 -10.77
CA THR A 29 12.07 -10.36 -11.48
C THR A 29 12.51 -10.27 -12.94
N SER A 30 13.18 -11.29 -13.45
CA SER A 30 13.68 -11.34 -14.84
C SER A 30 12.55 -11.50 -15.86
N GLU A 31 11.31 -11.51 -15.38
CA GLU A 31 10.10 -11.65 -16.17
C GLU A 31 9.48 -10.25 -16.33
N PRO A 32 9.05 -9.87 -17.54
CA PRO A 32 8.30 -8.64 -17.71
C PRO A 32 7.02 -8.73 -16.88
N GLU A 33 6.91 -7.90 -15.84
CA GLU A 33 5.70 -7.82 -15.02
C GLU A 33 4.59 -7.18 -15.87
N GLU A 34 3.54 -7.93 -16.15
CA GLU A 34 2.32 -7.39 -16.73
C GLU A 34 1.54 -6.67 -15.62
N LEU A 35 1.37 -5.36 -15.77
CA LEU A 35 0.60 -4.55 -14.83
C LEU A 35 -0.88 -4.93 -14.95
N VAL A 36 -1.31 -5.93 -14.18
CA VAL A 36 -2.71 -6.32 -14.09
C VAL A 36 -3.48 -5.20 -13.38
N GLU A 37 -4.61 -4.79 -13.94
CA GLU A 37 -5.48 -3.83 -13.27
C GLU A 37 -5.92 -4.38 -11.90
N PRO A 38 -5.91 -3.57 -10.83
CA PRO A 38 -6.31 -4.02 -9.51
C PRO A 38 -7.77 -4.48 -9.56
N VAL A 39 -8.00 -5.74 -9.18
CA VAL A 39 -9.37 -6.27 -9.02
C VAL A 39 -10.06 -5.41 -7.98
N GLN A 40 -11.20 -4.80 -8.33
CA GLN A 40 -11.95 -3.99 -7.38
C GLN A 40 -12.35 -4.86 -6.19
N ALA A 41 -11.71 -4.63 -5.06
CA ALA A 41 -12.07 -5.25 -3.80
C ALA A 41 -13.30 -4.53 -3.25
N GLY A 42 -14.46 -5.01 -3.66
CA GLY A 42 -15.76 -4.62 -3.17
C GLY A 42 -16.71 -5.71 -3.62
N GLY A 43 -17.54 -6.22 -2.71
CA GLY A 43 -18.51 -7.27 -3.01
C GLY A 43 -19.50 -6.86 -4.12
N PRO A 44 -20.56 -7.64 -4.37
CA PRO A 44 -21.60 -7.24 -5.33
C PRO A 44 -21.97 -5.78 -5.09
N LYS A 45 -21.92 -4.98 -6.17
CA LYS A 45 -22.09 -3.53 -6.16
C LYS A 45 -23.32 -3.21 -5.31
N ILE A 46 -23.09 -2.77 -4.07
CA ILE A 46 -24.17 -2.35 -3.19
C ILE A 46 -24.79 -1.18 -3.96
N GLU A 47 -26.08 -1.28 -4.29
CA GLU A 47 -26.78 -0.12 -4.85
C GLU A 47 -26.46 1.05 -3.93
N GLU A 48 -25.95 2.15 -4.49
CA GLU A 48 -25.58 3.32 -3.71
C GLU A 48 -26.84 3.80 -2.97
N GLU A 49 -27.01 3.37 -1.72
CA GLU A 49 -28.03 3.89 -0.84
C GLU A 49 -27.71 5.37 -0.71
N LYS A 50 -28.57 6.21 -1.30
CA LYS A 50 -28.42 7.65 -1.27
C LYS A 50 -28.32 8.07 0.20
N GLU A 51 -27.20 8.70 0.57
CA GLU A 51 -27.02 9.24 1.91
C GLU A 51 -28.21 10.17 2.26
N PRO A 52 -28.69 10.17 3.51
CA PRO A 52 -29.77 11.07 3.93
C PRO A 52 -29.32 12.52 3.81
N ASP A 53 -30.25 13.41 3.46
CA ASP A 53 -29.98 14.85 3.40
C ASP A 53 -29.55 15.39 4.78
N PRO A 54 -28.64 16.37 4.85
CA PRO A 54 -28.24 16.98 6.12
C PRO A 54 -29.44 17.56 6.89
N PRO A 55 -29.40 17.55 8.23
CA PRO A 55 -30.47 18.14 9.03
C PRO A 55 -30.59 19.65 8.77
N GLU A 56 -31.80 20.19 8.96
CA GLU A 56 -32.03 21.63 8.90
C GLU A 56 -31.20 22.36 9.98
N PRO A 57 -30.73 23.60 9.71
CA PRO A 57 -30.09 24.42 10.72
C PRO A 57 -30.97 24.61 11.95
N PHE A 58 -30.36 24.60 13.13
CA PHE A 58 -31.07 24.87 14.37
C PHE A 58 -31.56 26.31 14.43
N GLU A 59 -32.84 26.51 14.75
CA GLU A 59 -33.45 27.83 15.01
C GLU A 59 -33.98 27.89 16.44
N TYR A 60 -33.80 29.04 17.11
CA TYR A 60 -34.42 29.30 18.41
C TYR A 60 -35.88 29.69 18.20
N ILE A 61 -36.79 29.09 18.97
CA ILE A 61 -38.20 29.50 19.03
C ILE A 61 -38.28 30.66 20.04
N GLU A 62 -38.88 31.79 19.66
CA GLU A 62 -39.17 32.93 20.57
C GLU A 62 -40.06 32.53 21.75
#